data_AF-A0A0K6S8R1-F1
#
_entry.id   AF-A0A0K6S8R1-F1
#
_cell.length_a   1.000
_cell.length_b   1.000
_cell.length_c   1.000
_cell.angle_alpha   90.00
_cell.angle_beta   90.00
_cell.angle_gamma   90.00
#
_symmetry.space_group_name_H-M   'P 1'
#
loop_
_entity.id
_entity.type
_entity.pdbx_description
1 polymer ?
#
loop_
_entity_poly.entity_id
_entity_poly.type
_entity_poly.pdbx_seq_one_letter_code
_entity_poly.pdbx_strand_id
1 'polypeptide(L)'
;MEYDKNCTVIINLESDKQPSAAELQKKLESSKETDKREALEHIILQMMHGEPHARLLMSVIRFVVTSNDHRIKKLLMLYWEIVDKCKPDGELKEEMILVCNALRNDLMHPNEFIRGSTLRLLCKVRYFKLLEPLVEPICRNLVHRHNYVRRNAVMCVYSLVKAFGADVIPHAPEAIEELLLVEGDLSTKRNAFLFLIHCAQERAVNYLLSVQDALPGLGDIFQLF
;
A
#
# COMPACT_ATOMS: atom_id res chain seq x y z
N MET A 1 18.48 -7.85 7.53
CA MET A 1 18.67 -6.38 7.65
C MET A 1 17.80 -5.95 8.82
N GLU A 2 18.42 -5.58 9.94
CA GLU A 2 17.71 -4.82 10.98
C GLU A 2 17.21 -3.54 10.34
N TYR A 3 15.89 -3.36 10.31
CA TYR A 3 15.31 -2.10 9.93
C TYR A 3 15.61 -1.11 11.04
N ASP A 4 16.17 0.04 10.68
CA ASP A 4 16.40 1.15 11.60
C ASP A 4 15.04 1.52 12.23
N LYS A 5 14.81 1.07 13.47
CA LYS A 5 13.56 1.24 14.21
C LYS A 5 13.32 2.71 14.61
N ASN A 6 14.29 3.56 14.34
CA ASN A 6 14.38 4.88 14.94
C ASN A 6 13.96 5.94 13.92
N CYS A 7 12.86 6.63 14.23
CA CYS A 7 12.47 7.83 13.51
C CYS A 7 13.43 8.96 13.91
N THR A 8 14.14 9.57 12.96
CA THR A 8 15.12 10.65 13.22
C THR A 8 14.47 12.02 13.47
N VAL A 9 13.16 12.12 13.30
CA VAL A 9 12.39 13.35 13.52
C VAL A 9 11.66 13.25 14.87
N ILE A 10 12.07 14.10 15.81
CA ILE A 10 11.40 14.28 17.09
C ILE A 10 10.35 15.39 16.91
N ILE A 11 9.07 15.03 16.99
CA ILE A 11 7.99 16.02 17.02
C ILE A 11 7.77 16.36 18.50
N ASN A 12 7.97 17.62 18.89
CA ASN A 12 7.68 18.02 20.26
C ASN A 12 6.16 18.02 20.47
N LEU A 13 5.62 16.98 21.10
CA LEU A 13 4.25 16.98 21.59
C LEU A 13 4.27 17.69 22.95
N GLU A 14 3.51 18.76 23.10
CA GLU A 14 3.32 19.41 24.40
C GLU A 14 2.87 18.34 25.42
N SER A 15 3.74 18.04 26.37
CA SER A 15 3.72 16.84 27.20
C SER A 15 2.58 16.79 28.22
N ASP A 16 1.88 17.90 28.45
CA ASP A 16 0.99 18.05 29.61
C ASP A 16 -0.41 17.44 29.45
N LYS A 17 -0.81 17.01 28.25
CA LYS A 17 -2.17 16.46 27.98
C LYS A 17 -2.20 15.35 26.93
N GLN A 18 -1.28 14.40 26.97
CA GLN A 18 -1.43 13.22 26.12
C GLN A 18 -2.54 12.31 26.67
N PRO A 19 -3.56 11.97 25.85
CA PRO A 19 -4.64 11.10 26.30
C PRO A 19 -4.11 9.70 26.58
N SER A 20 -4.63 9.08 27.64
CA SER A 20 -4.25 7.71 27.98
C SER A 20 -4.81 6.71 26.94
N ALA A 21 -4.22 5.51 26.85
CA ALA A 21 -4.73 4.47 25.96
C ALA A 21 -6.22 4.13 26.22
N ALA A 22 -6.67 4.20 27.48
CA ALA A 22 -8.07 3.96 27.83
C ALA A 22 -9.01 5.07 27.32
N GLU A 23 -8.58 6.32 27.38
CA GLU A 23 -9.32 7.47 26.85
C GLU A 23 -9.40 7.40 25.32
N LEU A 24 -8.28 7.06 24.67
CA LEU A 24 -8.24 6.84 23.23
C LEU A 24 -9.16 5.71 22.80
N GLN A 25 -9.16 4.58 23.51
CA GLN A 25 -10.09 3.49 23.26
C GLN A 25 -11.55 3.96 23.34
N LYS A 26 -11.90 4.72 24.38
CA LYS A 26 -13.26 5.27 24.54
C LYS A 26 -13.64 6.22 23.40
N LYS A 27 -12.70 7.03 22.92
CA LYS A 27 -12.92 7.91 21.76
C LYS A 27 -13.09 7.12 20.45
N LEU A 28 -12.32 6.04 20.25
CA LEU A 28 -12.48 5.14 19.09
C LEU A 28 -13.85 4.44 19.09
N GLU A 29 -14.35 4.10 20.27
CA GLU A 29 -15.65 3.45 20.49
C GLU A 29 -16.84 4.41 20.39
N SER A 30 -16.58 5.72 20.35
CA SER A 30 -17.61 6.76 20.16
C SER A 30 -18.30 6.60 18.81
N SER A 31 -19.58 6.96 18.75
CA SER A 31 -20.34 7.04 17.49
C SER A 31 -19.93 8.26 16.64
N LYS A 32 -19.25 9.25 17.23
CA LYS A 32 -18.84 10.46 16.52
C LYS A 32 -17.55 10.24 15.74
N GLU A 33 -17.61 10.44 14.43
CA GLU A 33 -16.44 10.35 13.55
C GLU A 33 -15.34 11.36 13.89
N THR A 34 -15.69 12.52 14.48
CA THR A 34 -14.71 13.50 14.98
C THR A 34 -13.83 12.91 16.07
N ASP A 35 -14.42 12.17 17.02
CA ASP A 35 -13.72 11.59 18.15
C ASP A 35 -12.80 10.47 17.69
N LYS A 36 -13.27 9.63 16.76
CA LYS A 36 -12.46 8.58 16.11
C LYS A 36 -11.26 9.15 15.38
N ARG A 37 -11.47 10.24 14.64
CA ARG A 37 -10.40 10.92 13.88
C ARG A 37 -9.33 11.46 14.81
N GLU A 38 -9.73 12.21 15.84
CA GLU A 38 -8.81 12.79 16.83
C GLU A 38 -8.04 11.67 17.55
N ALA A 39 -8.74 10.60 17.96
CA ALA A 39 -8.11 9.45 18.60
C ALA A 39 -7.08 8.77 17.69
N LEU A 40 -7.41 8.56 16.41
CA LEU A 40 -6.49 7.92 15.47
C LEU A 40 -5.27 8.81 15.17
N GLU A 41 -5.44 10.13 15.09
CA GLU A 41 -4.32 11.08 14.96
C GLU A 41 -3.38 10.99 16.18
N HIS A 42 -3.91 10.98 17.39
CA HIS A 42 -3.10 10.82 18.61
C HIS A 42 -2.39 9.48 18.68
N ILE A 43 -3.07 8.38 18.32
CA ILE A 43 -2.45 7.04 18.29
C ILE A 43 -1.27 7.01 17.33
N ILE A 44 -1.42 7.58 16.13
CA ILE A 44 -0.33 7.63 15.14
C ILE A 44 0.86 8.42 15.69
N LEU A 45 0.62 9.59 16.29
CA LEU A 45 1.67 10.42 16.87
C LEU A 45 2.41 9.72 18.02
N GLN A 46 1.68 9.08 18.94
CA GLN A 46 2.27 8.34 20.06
C GLN A 46 3.07 7.12 19.57
N MET A 47 2.58 6.41 18.55
CA MET A 47 3.31 5.29 17.95
C MET A 47 4.58 5.73 17.24
N MET A 48 4.57 6.89 16.57
CA MET A 48 5.78 7.47 15.96
C MET A 48 6.84 7.85 17.00
N HIS A 49 6.43 8.11 18.25
CA HIS A 49 7.34 8.36 19.38
C HIS A 49 7.81 7.09 20.09
N GLY A 50 7.41 5.91 19.59
CA GLY A 50 7.83 4.63 20.13
C GLY A 50 6.94 4.09 21.24
N GLU A 51 5.77 4.68 21.51
CA GLU A 51 4.81 4.10 22.45
C GLU A 51 3.96 3.00 21.77
N PRO A 52 4.11 1.72 22.16
CA PRO A 52 3.42 0.63 21.50
C PRO A 52 1.95 0.57 21.93
N HIS A 53 1.04 0.88 21.00
CA HIS A 53 -0.41 0.85 21.22
C HIS A 53 -1.07 -0.45 20.72
N ALA A 54 -0.43 -1.61 20.96
CA ALA A 54 -0.90 -2.89 20.44
C ALA A 54 -2.34 -3.25 20.88
N ARG A 55 -2.75 -2.85 22.10
CA ARG A 55 -4.10 -3.09 22.63
C ARG A 55 -5.22 -2.35 21.87
N LEU A 56 -4.89 -1.26 21.18
CA LEU A 56 -5.86 -0.46 20.44
C LEU A 56 -6.14 -1.01 19.04
N LEU A 57 -5.34 -1.97 18.56
CA LEU A 57 -5.48 -2.57 17.23
C LEU A 57 -6.90 -3.12 17.00
N MET A 58 -7.43 -3.89 17.94
CA MET A 58 -8.77 -4.45 17.82
C MET A 58 -9.85 -3.36 17.82
N SER A 59 -9.70 -2.30 18.62
CA SER A 59 -10.63 -1.17 18.63
C SER A 59 -10.61 -0.41 17.30
N VAL A 60 -9.43 -0.20 16.70
CA VAL A 60 -9.29 0.39 15.37
C VAL A 60 -9.98 -0.49 14.32
N ILE A 61 -9.73 -1.81 14.34
CA ILE A 61 -10.35 -2.75 13.40
C ILE A 61 -11.88 -2.73 13.51
N ARG A 62 -12.44 -2.74 14.71
CA ARG A 62 -13.90 -2.83 14.90
C ARG A 62 -14.64 -1.53 14.59
N PHE A 63 -14.12 -0.38 15.04
CA PHE A 63 -14.90 0.86 15.06
C PHE A 63 -14.47 1.90 14.03
N VAL A 64 -13.27 1.76 13.46
CA VAL A 64 -12.69 2.76 12.56
C VAL A 64 -12.63 2.27 11.11
N VAL A 65 -12.33 1.00 10.87
CA VAL A 65 -12.22 0.43 9.50
C VAL A 65 -13.50 0.58 8.70
N THR A 66 -14.65 0.49 9.36
CA THR A 66 -15.98 0.60 8.76
C THR A 66 -16.41 2.04 8.51
N SER A 67 -15.61 3.03 8.91
CA SER A 67 -15.90 4.44 8.65
C SER A 67 -15.81 4.76 7.15
N ASN A 68 -16.78 5.56 6.69
CA ASN A 68 -16.81 6.12 5.34
C ASN A 68 -16.12 7.50 5.25
N ASP A 69 -15.64 8.04 6.38
CA ASP A 69 -14.98 9.34 6.39
C ASP A 69 -13.61 9.27 5.68
N HIS A 70 -13.45 10.12 4.65
CA HIS A 70 -12.24 10.12 3.82
C HIS A 70 -10.96 10.44 4.61
N ARG A 71 -11.04 11.28 5.65
CA ARG A 71 -9.88 11.63 6.47
C ARG A 71 -9.50 10.47 7.37
N ILE A 72 -10.48 9.78 7.96
CA ILE A 72 -10.25 8.55 8.72
C ILE A 72 -9.63 7.47 7.84
N LYS A 73 -10.14 7.24 6.63
CA LYS A 73 -9.53 6.29 5.67
C LYS A 73 -8.06 6.62 5.37
N LYS A 74 -7.70 7.89 5.22
CA LYS A 74 -6.30 8.32 5.04
C LYS A 74 -5.45 8.05 6.27
N LEU A 75 -5.96 8.35 7.47
CA LEU A 75 -5.28 8.06 8.73
C LEU A 75 -5.11 6.55 8.93
N LEU A 76 -6.10 5.74 8.57
CA LEU A 76 -6.00 4.28 8.61
C LEU A 76 -4.85 3.78 7.73
N MET A 77 -4.65 4.35 6.53
CA MET A 77 -3.50 3.99 5.69
C MET A 77 -2.16 4.24 6.39
N LEU A 78 -2.03 5.36 7.12
CA LEU A 78 -0.83 5.66 7.90
C LEU A 78 -0.68 4.71 9.09
N TYR A 79 -1.76 4.45 9.81
CA TYR A 79 -1.80 3.51 10.92
C TYR A 79 -1.36 2.09 10.48
N TRP A 80 -1.86 1.62 9.34
CA TRP A 80 -1.48 0.33 8.75
C TRP A 80 -0.02 0.27 8.32
N GLU A 81 0.64 1.39 8.06
CA GLU A 81 2.06 1.43 7.77
C GLU A 81 2.88 1.19 9.03
N ILE A 82 2.56 1.89 10.13
CA ILE A 82 3.37 1.93 11.34
C ILE A 82 3.09 0.82 12.36
N VAL A 83 1.90 0.19 12.33
CA VAL A 83 1.52 -0.78 13.39
C VAL A 83 2.38 -2.05 13.37
N ASP A 84 2.81 -2.55 14.53
CA ASP A 84 3.51 -3.84 14.57
C ASP A 84 2.59 -4.96 14.06
N LYS A 85 3.01 -5.62 12.97
CA LYS A 85 2.25 -6.71 12.35
C LYS A 85 2.55 -8.09 12.96
N CYS A 86 3.68 -8.21 13.66
CA CYS A 86 4.09 -9.43 14.33
C CYS A 86 4.00 -9.33 15.85
N LYS A 87 3.85 -10.49 16.49
CA LYS A 87 4.08 -10.71 17.91
C LYS A 87 5.60 -10.65 18.20
N PRO A 88 6.04 -10.56 19.47
CA PRO A 88 7.47 -10.51 19.83
C PRO A 88 8.29 -11.73 19.36
N ASP A 89 7.65 -12.85 19.09
CA ASP A 89 8.22 -14.09 18.53
C ASP A 89 8.46 -14.03 17.00
N GLY A 90 7.99 -12.97 16.33
CA GLY A 90 8.07 -12.80 14.88
C GLY A 90 6.89 -13.39 14.10
N GLU A 91 5.95 -14.08 14.75
CA GLU A 91 4.74 -14.58 14.11
C GLU A 91 3.73 -13.46 13.82
N LEU A 92 2.98 -13.61 12.73
CA LEU A 92 1.96 -12.63 12.36
C LEU A 92 0.84 -12.62 13.41
N LYS A 93 0.40 -11.42 13.82
CA LYS A 93 -0.74 -11.25 14.72
C LYS A 93 -2.02 -11.81 14.07
N GLU A 94 -2.87 -12.48 14.85
CA GLU A 94 -4.13 -13.06 14.36
C GLU A 94 -5.09 -11.99 13.83
N GLU A 95 -5.04 -10.79 14.42
CA GLU A 95 -5.77 -9.61 13.98
C GLU A 95 -5.45 -9.21 12.53
N MET A 96 -4.27 -9.58 12.01
CA MET A 96 -3.88 -9.28 10.63
C MET A 96 -4.76 -10.00 9.60
N ILE A 97 -5.47 -11.06 9.98
CA ILE A 97 -6.47 -11.70 9.13
C ILE A 97 -7.62 -10.71 8.83
N LEU A 98 -8.07 -9.97 9.84
CA LEU A 98 -9.13 -8.96 9.68
C LEU A 98 -8.63 -7.77 8.87
N VAL A 99 -7.38 -7.34 9.10
CA VAL A 99 -6.74 -6.28 8.31
C VAL A 99 -6.62 -6.70 6.84
N CYS A 100 -6.21 -7.94 6.58
CA CYS A 100 -6.14 -8.51 5.24
C CYS A 100 -7.50 -8.45 4.52
N ASN A 101 -8.58 -8.84 5.20
CA ASN A 101 -9.93 -8.77 4.63
C ASN A 101 -10.34 -7.31 4.33
N ALA A 102 -10.01 -6.37 5.20
CA ALA A 102 -10.27 -4.95 4.98
C ALA A 102 -9.49 -4.42 3.76
N LEU A 103 -8.20 -4.72 3.64
CA LEU A 103 -7.36 -4.33 2.52
C LEU A 103 -7.83 -4.96 1.20
N ARG A 104 -8.27 -6.23 1.24
CA ARG A 104 -8.87 -6.90 0.09
C ARG A 104 -10.13 -6.17 -0.39
N ASN A 105 -11.00 -5.75 0.53
CA ASN A 105 -12.19 -4.97 0.19
C ASN A 105 -11.82 -3.61 -0.40
N ASP A 106 -10.80 -2.92 0.15
CA ASP A 106 -10.33 -1.65 -0.38
C ASP A 106 -9.70 -1.79 -1.79
N LEU A 107 -9.04 -2.91 -2.10
CA LEU A 107 -8.55 -3.23 -3.46
C LEU A 107 -9.68 -3.47 -4.49
N MET A 108 -10.89 -3.77 -4.01
CA MET A 108 -12.08 -3.99 -4.85
C MET A 108 -13.08 -2.83 -4.75
N HIS A 109 -12.74 -1.76 -4.03
CA HIS A 109 -13.64 -0.64 -3.75
C HIS A 109 -14.04 0.12 -5.04
N PRO A 110 -15.27 0.63 -5.20
CA PRO A 110 -15.68 1.35 -6.42
C PRO A 110 -14.87 2.62 -6.70
N ASN A 111 -14.38 3.29 -5.64
CA ASN A 111 -13.52 4.48 -5.73
C ASN A 111 -12.06 4.11 -6.06
N GLU A 112 -11.57 4.64 -7.17
CA GLU A 112 -10.23 4.43 -7.71
C GLU A 112 -9.10 4.95 -6.79
N PHE A 113 -9.36 6.01 -6.02
CA PHE A 113 -8.39 6.59 -5.12
C PHE A 113 -8.14 5.70 -3.90
N ILE A 114 -9.18 4.99 -3.43
CA ILE A 114 -9.05 4.00 -2.36
C ILE A 114 -8.24 2.79 -2.85
N ARG A 115 -8.52 2.29 -4.06
CA ARG A 115 -7.70 1.23 -4.66
C ARG A 115 -6.24 1.64 -4.78
N GLY A 116 -5.97 2.82 -5.34
CA GLY A 116 -4.60 3.28 -5.57
C GLY A 116 -3.84 3.66 -4.30
N SER A 117 -4.49 4.17 -3.25
CA SER A 117 -3.84 4.35 -1.95
C SER A 117 -3.51 3.00 -1.29
N THR A 118 -4.41 2.02 -1.39
CA THR A 118 -4.20 0.67 -0.89
C THR A 118 -3.02 -0.01 -1.59
N LEU A 119 -2.96 0.05 -2.92
CA LEU A 119 -1.84 -0.48 -3.70
C LEU A 119 -0.49 0.15 -3.28
N ARG A 120 -0.47 1.47 -3.02
CA ARG A 120 0.75 2.15 -2.52
C ARG A 120 1.14 1.72 -1.11
N LEU A 121 0.18 1.48 -0.22
CA LEU A 121 0.45 0.93 1.11
C LEU A 121 1.08 -0.46 0.99
N LEU A 122 0.52 -1.33 0.14
CA LEU A 122 1.00 -2.70 -0.05
C LEU A 122 2.43 -2.74 -0.61
N CYS A 123 2.86 -1.75 -1.40
CA CYS A 123 4.27 -1.63 -1.82
C CYS A 123 5.27 -1.55 -0.65
N LYS A 124 4.83 -1.10 0.53
CA LYS A 124 5.66 -0.92 1.73
C LYS A 124 5.60 -2.10 2.70
N VAL A 125 4.65 -3.02 2.52
CA VAL A 125 4.48 -4.19 3.38
C VAL A 125 5.55 -5.23 3.02
N ARG A 126 6.24 -5.76 4.03
CA ARG A 126 7.34 -6.75 3.87
C ARG A 126 7.01 -8.14 4.43
N TYR A 127 5.74 -8.38 4.77
CA TYR A 127 5.26 -9.63 5.34
C TYR A 127 4.53 -10.45 4.28
N PHE A 128 5.20 -11.44 3.69
CA PHE A 128 4.61 -12.21 2.58
C PHE A 128 3.32 -12.93 2.98
N LYS A 129 3.25 -13.53 4.18
CA LYS A 129 2.04 -14.17 4.71
C LYS A 129 0.80 -13.25 4.74
N LEU A 130 1.00 -11.94 4.87
CA LEU A 130 -0.08 -10.95 4.81
C LEU A 130 -0.46 -10.59 3.36
N LEU A 131 0.52 -10.60 2.45
CA LEU A 131 0.35 -10.20 1.04
C LEU A 131 -0.13 -11.32 0.14
N GLU A 132 0.23 -12.58 0.43
CA GLU A 132 -0.18 -13.77 -0.31
C GLU A 132 -1.68 -13.80 -0.64
N PRO A 133 -2.62 -13.65 0.32
CA PRO A 133 -4.05 -13.60 0.02
C PRO A 133 -4.51 -12.37 -0.78
N LEU A 134 -3.64 -11.35 -0.94
CA LEU A 134 -3.91 -10.13 -1.68
C LEU A 134 -3.36 -10.13 -3.10
N VAL A 135 -2.50 -11.11 -3.47
CA VAL A 135 -1.85 -11.17 -4.79
C VAL A 135 -2.88 -11.14 -5.92
N GLU A 136 -3.90 -12.01 -5.87
CA GLU A 136 -4.93 -12.05 -6.91
C GLU A 136 -5.71 -10.72 -7.00
N PRO A 137 -6.26 -10.15 -5.90
CA PRO A 137 -6.85 -8.81 -5.91
C PRO A 137 -5.94 -7.70 -6.45
N ILE A 138 -4.63 -7.75 -6.18
CA ILE A 138 -3.65 -6.80 -6.73
C ILE A 138 -3.56 -6.96 -8.25
N CYS A 139 -3.39 -8.19 -8.76
CA CYS A 139 -3.27 -8.47 -10.19
C CYS A 139 -4.54 -8.07 -10.96
N ARG A 140 -5.73 -8.27 -10.39
CA ARG A 140 -7.01 -7.81 -11.00
C ARG A 140 -7.04 -6.30 -11.26
N ASN A 141 -6.26 -5.51 -10.53
CA ASN A 141 -6.18 -4.06 -10.72
C ASN A 141 -5.28 -3.63 -11.90
N LEU A 142 -4.53 -4.56 -12.53
CA LEU A 142 -3.76 -4.29 -13.75
C LEU A 142 -4.67 -3.94 -14.95
N VAL A 143 -5.86 -4.54 -15.02
CA VAL A 143 -6.83 -4.31 -16.10
C VAL A 143 -7.95 -3.33 -15.71
N HIS A 144 -7.76 -2.58 -14.63
CA HIS A 144 -8.79 -1.65 -14.14
C HIS A 144 -9.04 -0.51 -15.14
N ARG A 145 -10.28 0.00 -15.25
CA ARG A 145 -10.65 1.04 -16.22
C ARG A 145 -9.88 2.36 -16.09
N HIS A 146 -9.47 2.74 -14.87
CA HIS A 146 -8.76 3.99 -14.59
C HIS A 146 -7.23 3.79 -14.58
N ASN A 147 -6.50 4.60 -15.36
CA ASN A 147 -5.03 4.59 -15.43
C ASN A 147 -4.36 4.78 -14.06
N TYR A 148 -4.94 5.61 -13.18
CA TYR A 148 -4.45 5.83 -11.82
C TYR A 148 -4.31 4.51 -11.05
N VAL A 149 -5.26 3.59 -11.20
CA VAL A 149 -5.23 2.29 -10.53
C VAL A 149 -4.19 1.38 -11.18
N ARG A 150 -4.19 1.28 -12.51
CA ARG A 150 -3.25 0.44 -13.26
C ARG A 150 -1.80 0.83 -12.97
N ARG A 151 -1.48 2.13 -13.00
CA ARG A 151 -0.16 2.67 -12.65
C ARG A 151 0.33 2.22 -11.27
N ASN A 152 -0.55 2.27 -10.27
CA ASN A 152 -0.23 1.84 -8.92
C ASN A 152 -0.17 0.31 -8.81
N ALA A 153 -1.00 -0.42 -9.57
CA ALA A 153 -1.00 -1.88 -9.59
C ALA A 153 0.31 -2.42 -10.15
N VAL A 154 0.80 -1.85 -11.25
CA VAL A 154 2.11 -2.20 -11.83
C VAL A 154 3.24 -2.00 -10.82
N MET A 155 3.27 -0.86 -10.11
CA MET A 155 4.29 -0.63 -9.07
C MET A 155 4.16 -1.56 -7.87
N CYS A 156 2.94 -1.94 -7.51
CA CYS A 156 2.69 -2.91 -6.45
C CYS A 156 3.22 -4.30 -6.85
N VAL A 157 2.88 -4.77 -8.04
CA VAL A 157 3.41 -6.02 -8.61
C VAL A 157 4.95 -5.98 -8.67
N TYR A 158 5.53 -4.88 -9.14
CA TYR A 158 6.98 -4.69 -9.15
C TYR A 158 7.59 -4.79 -7.75
N SER A 159 7.01 -4.12 -6.75
CA SER A 159 7.50 -4.16 -5.37
C SER A 159 7.44 -5.57 -4.79
N LEU A 160 6.37 -6.33 -5.06
CA LEU A 160 6.20 -7.71 -4.61
C LEU A 160 7.24 -8.63 -5.24
N VAL A 161 7.37 -8.62 -6.58
CA VAL A 161 8.35 -9.44 -7.31
C VAL A 161 9.78 -9.10 -6.87
N LYS A 162 10.10 -7.82 -6.69
CA LYS A 162 11.42 -7.39 -6.23
C LYS A 162 11.71 -7.82 -4.78
N ALA A 163 10.71 -7.81 -3.90
CA ALA A 163 10.89 -8.11 -2.48
C ALA A 163 10.89 -9.62 -2.18
N PHE A 164 10.12 -10.42 -2.92
CA PHE A 164 9.85 -11.82 -2.59
C PHE A 164 10.23 -12.80 -3.71
N GLY A 165 10.68 -12.32 -4.87
CA GLY A 165 11.07 -13.16 -6.00
C GLY A 165 9.99 -13.27 -7.09
N ALA A 166 10.42 -13.74 -8.26
CA ALA A 166 9.55 -13.87 -9.45
C ALA A 166 8.41 -14.88 -9.26
N ASP A 167 8.64 -15.92 -8.44
CA ASP A 167 7.68 -17.00 -8.21
C ASP A 167 6.41 -16.55 -7.46
N VAL A 168 6.42 -15.37 -6.85
CA VAL A 168 5.23 -14.83 -6.17
C VAL A 168 4.13 -14.48 -7.17
N ILE A 169 4.50 -14.00 -8.35
CA ILE A 169 3.55 -13.71 -9.44
C ILE A 169 4.18 -14.19 -10.76
N PRO A 170 4.17 -15.51 -11.03
CA PRO A 170 4.89 -16.07 -12.19
C PRO A 170 4.45 -15.48 -13.53
N HIS A 171 3.18 -15.13 -13.66
CA HIS A 171 2.58 -14.54 -14.87
C HIS A 171 2.72 -13.01 -14.95
N ALA A 172 3.38 -12.35 -13.98
CA ALA A 172 3.51 -10.89 -13.98
C ALA A 172 4.21 -10.33 -15.25
N PRO A 173 5.30 -10.93 -15.77
CA PRO A 173 5.93 -10.47 -17.01
C PRO A 173 4.99 -10.41 -18.21
N GLU A 174 4.21 -11.46 -18.41
CA GLU A 174 3.26 -11.56 -19.52
C GLU A 174 2.13 -10.55 -19.36
N ALA A 175 1.50 -10.49 -18.17
CA ALA A 175 0.41 -9.55 -17.91
C ALA A 175 0.83 -8.07 -18.02
N ILE A 176 2.07 -7.74 -17.64
CA ILE A 176 2.58 -6.36 -17.73
C ILE A 176 2.96 -6.01 -19.17
N GLU A 177 3.47 -6.96 -19.96
CA GLU A 177 3.71 -6.75 -21.39
C GLU A 177 2.39 -6.53 -22.14
N GLU A 178 1.38 -7.38 -21.92
CA GLU A 178 0.04 -7.20 -22.51
C GLU A 178 -0.54 -5.82 -22.18
N LEU A 179 -0.44 -5.40 -20.92
CA LEU A 179 -0.85 -4.06 -20.48
C LEU A 179 -0.08 -2.97 -21.23
N LEU A 180 1.24 -3.09 -21.33
CA LEU A 180 2.11 -2.09 -21.96
C LEU A 180 1.78 -1.88 -23.44
N LEU A 181 1.38 -2.95 -24.16
CA LEU A 181 1.00 -2.89 -25.57
C LEU A 181 -0.30 -2.11 -25.82
N VAL A 182 -1.28 -2.20 -24.92
CA VAL A 182 -2.61 -1.59 -25.11
C VAL A 182 -2.81 -0.28 -24.33
N GLU A 183 -1.92 0.04 -23.40
CA GLU A 183 -2.05 1.22 -22.55
C GLU A 183 -1.92 2.53 -23.36
N GLY A 184 -2.66 3.56 -22.96
CA GLY A 184 -2.56 4.91 -23.53
C GLY A 184 -1.86 5.89 -22.59
N ASP A 185 -1.95 5.68 -21.29
CA ASP A 185 -1.37 6.58 -20.28
C ASP A 185 0.15 6.41 -20.15
N LEU A 186 0.91 7.47 -20.45
CA LEU A 186 2.37 7.46 -20.43
C LEU A 186 2.95 7.09 -19.06
N SER A 187 2.31 7.53 -17.97
CA SER A 187 2.79 7.25 -16.61
C SER A 187 2.68 5.76 -16.26
N THR A 188 1.59 5.11 -16.71
CA THR A 188 1.39 3.68 -16.56
C THR A 188 2.35 2.89 -17.44
N LYS A 189 2.52 3.27 -18.71
CA LYS A 189 3.49 2.62 -19.60
C LYS A 189 4.91 2.67 -19.06
N ARG A 190 5.33 3.83 -18.57
CA ARG A 190 6.64 4.02 -17.93
C ARG A 190 6.88 3.01 -16.81
N ASN A 191 5.90 2.83 -15.93
CA ASN A 191 6.01 1.89 -14.82
C ASN A 191 6.03 0.43 -15.31
N ALA A 192 5.27 0.11 -16.36
CA ALA A 192 5.24 -1.22 -16.94
C ALA A 192 6.57 -1.56 -17.61
N PHE A 193 7.13 -0.62 -18.36
CA PHE A 193 8.45 -0.75 -18.95
C PHE A 193 9.55 -0.88 -17.88
N LEU A 194 9.50 -0.06 -16.83
CA LEU A 194 10.41 -0.18 -15.68
C LEU A 194 10.36 -1.57 -15.04
N PHE A 195 9.17 -2.16 -14.89
CA PHE A 195 9.04 -3.53 -14.42
C PHE A 195 9.74 -4.51 -15.38
N LEU A 196 9.47 -4.43 -16.69
CA LEU A 196 10.06 -5.35 -17.66
C LEU A 196 11.58 -5.25 -17.70
N ILE A 197 12.16 -4.04 -17.64
CA ILE A 197 13.62 -3.86 -17.57
C ILE A 197 14.24 -4.67 -16.43
N HIS A 198 13.62 -4.64 -15.25
CA HIS A 198 14.18 -5.27 -14.05
C HIS A 198 13.76 -6.71 -13.84
N CYS A 199 12.62 -7.13 -14.38
CA CYS A 199 12.03 -8.44 -14.09
C CYS A 199 11.91 -9.35 -15.32
N ALA A 200 12.03 -8.81 -16.55
CA ALA A 200 11.86 -9.56 -17.79
C ALA A 200 12.55 -8.85 -18.98
N GLN A 201 13.88 -8.76 -18.91
CA GLN A 201 14.68 -7.91 -19.81
C GLN A 201 14.48 -8.23 -21.31
N GLU A 202 14.31 -9.51 -21.67
CA GLU A 202 14.05 -9.91 -23.06
C GLU A 202 12.76 -9.30 -23.60
N ARG A 203 11.68 -9.31 -22.81
CA ARG A 203 10.40 -8.68 -23.17
C ARG A 203 10.55 -7.15 -23.28
N ALA A 204 11.34 -6.53 -22.41
CA ALA A 204 11.63 -5.11 -22.49
C ALA A 204 12.34 -4.74 -23.81
N VAL A 205 13.34 -5.52 -24.21
CA VAL A 205 14.08 -5.31 -25.47
C VAL A 205 13.16 -5.50 -26.67
N ASN A 206 12.37 -6.58 -26.70
CA ASN A 206 11.42 -6.84 -27.79
C ASN A 206 10.38 -5.72 -27.92
N TYR A 207 9.87 -5.21 -26.79
CA TYR A 207 8.98 -4.06 -26.79
C TYR A 207 9.67 -2.81 -27.37
N LEU A 208 10.89 -2.50 -26.94
CA LEU A 208 11.63 -1.32 -27.40
C LEU A 208 11.89 -1.37 -28.92
N LEU A 209 12.28 -2.54 -29.43
CA LEU A 209 12.45 -2.76 -30.87
C LEU A 209 11.13 -2.56 -31.63
N SER A 210 10.00 -2.97 -31.06
CA SER A 210 8.68 -2.81 -31.70
C SER A 210 8.23 -1.34 -31.83
N VAL A 211 8.75 -0.45 -30.98
CA VAL A 211 8.38 0.97 -30.95
C VAL A 211 9.49 1.92 -31.42
N GLN A 212 10.62 1.38 -31.91
CA GLN A 212 11.83 2.14 -32.23
C GLN A 212 11.58 3.34 -33.15
N ASP A 213 10.78 3.17 -34.20
CA ASP A 213 10.48 4.23 -35.17
C ASP A 213 9.58 5.34 -34.59
N ALA A 214 8.84 5.04 -33.53
CA ALA A 214 7.95 5.98 -32.84
C ALA A 214 8.61 6.67 -31.64
N LEU A 215 9.81 6.24 -31.22
CA LEU A 215 10.55 6.81 -30.07
C LEU A 215 10.74 8.33 -30.13
N PRO A 216 11.04 8.97 -31.28
CA PRO A 216 11.18 10.42 -31.34
C PRO A 216 9.90 11.19 -30.98
N GLY A 217 8.73 10.56 -31.08
CA GLY A 217 7.42 11.14 -30.75
C GLY A 217 6.87 10.74 -29.38
N LEU A 218 7.47 9.74 -28.70
CA LEU A 218 7.14 9.43 -27.32
C LEU A 218 7.76 10.50 -26.42
N GLY A 219 6.93 11.34 -25.81
CA GLY A 219 7.38 12.45 -24.96
C GLY A 219 8.36 12.03 -23.86
N ASP A 220 9.03 13.03 -23.27
CA ASP A 220 10.20 12.93 -22.39
C ASP A 220 10.15 11.84 -21.31
N ILE A 221 8.95 11.44 -20.86
CA ILE A 221 8.74 10.41 -19.83
C ILE A 221 9.37 9.06 -20.21
N PHE A 222 9.49 8.74 -21.51
CA PHE A 222 10.16 7.52 -21.98
C PHE A 222 11.63 7.72 -22.32
N GLN A 223 12.06 8.97 -22.54
CA GLN A 223 13.45 9.30 -22.92
C GLN A 223 14.39 9.40 -21.70
N LEU A 224 13.83 9.36 -20.48
CA LEU A 224 14.55 9.48 -19.21
C LEU A 224 14.96 8.13 -18.60
N PHE A 225 14.87 7.02 -19.35
CA PHE A 225 15.32 5.69 -18.94
C PHE A 225 16.56 5.25 -19.71
#